data_AF-Q5K4W9-F1
#
_entry.id   AF-Q5K4W9-F1
#
_cell.length_a   1.000
_cell.length_b   1.000
_cell.length_c   1.000
_cell.angle_alpha   90.00
_cell.angle_beta   90.00
_cell.angle_gamma   90.00
#
_symmetry.space_group_name_H-M   'P 1'
#
loop_
_entity.id
_entity.type
_entity.pdbx_description
1 polymer ?
#
loop_
_entity_poly.entity_id
_entity_poly.type
_entity_poly.pdbx_seq_one_letter_code
_entity_poly.pdbx_strand_id
1 'polypeptide(L)' 'NGYYWSRWVTCFFSSRDFSDMVLVDNYIFNKDVFIQFNSTVGEYVGYTAYGVYNAEIFNKDPNRLQQMRAEVER' A
#
# COMPACT_ATOMS: atom_id res chain seq x y z
N ASN A 1 18.74 -17.28 -11.89
CA ASN A 1 17.74 -16.23 -12.19
C ASN A 1 16.40 -16.66 -11.63
N GLY A 2 15.93 -15.97 -10.58
CA GLY A 2 14.66 -16.25 -9.92
C GLY A 2 13.80 -15.00 -9.85
N TYR A 3 12.52 -15.19 -9.51
CA TYR A 3 11.62 -14.09 -9.19
C TYR A 3 11.80 -13.67 -7.73
N TYR A 4 11.77 -12.38 -7.47
CA TYR A 4 11.88 -11.81 -6.13
C TYR A 4 10.62 -11.05 -5.80
N TRP A 5 10.04 -11.36 -4.63
CA TRP A 5 8.94 -10.60 -4.06
C TRP A 5 9.41 -9.98 -2.75
N SER A 6 9.03 -8.72 -2.53
CA SER A 6 9.22 -8.05 -1.25
C SER A 6 8.06 -7.11 -0.95
N ARG A 7 7.89 -6.80 0.34
CA ARG A 7 6.91 -5.83 0.82
C ARG A 7 7.59 -4.84 1.74
N TRP A 8 7.35 -3.55 1.51
CA TRP A 8 7.93 -2.46 2.26
C TRP A 8 6.81 -1.60 2.84
N VAL A 9 6.63 -1.68 4.15
CA VAL A 9 5.66 -0.86 4.91
C VAL A 9 6.43 0.22 5.65
N THR A 10 6.06 1.48 5.49
CA THR A 10 6.75 2.60 6.12
C THR A 10 5.76 3.70 6.48
N CYS A 11 5.96 4.32 7.65
CA CYS A 11 5.25 5.51 8.07
C CYS A 11 6.14 6.74 7.88
N PHE A 12 5.58 7.79 7.30
CA PHE A 12 6.21 9.10 7.18
C PHE A 12 5.44 10.08 8.05
N PHE A 13 6.12 10.82 8.93
CA PHE A 13 5.52 11.85 9.77
C PHE A 13 6.58 12.93 10.05
N SER A 14 6.14 14.13 10.34
CA SER A 14 7.02 15.24 10.74
C SER A 14 6.54 15.92 12.02
N SER A 15 5.25 15.82 12.34
CA SER A 15 4.72 16.36 13.58
C SER A 15 5.12 15.49 14.77
N ARG A 16 5.29 16.12 15.94
CA ARG A 16 5.67 15.43 17.17
C ARG A 16 4.54 14.56 17.73
N ASP A 17 3.31 14.90 17.39
CA ASP A 17 2.09 14.21 17.80
C ASP A 17 1.59 13.20 16.76
N PHE A 18 2.33 13.01 15.66
CA PHE A 18 2.02 12.09 14.55
C PHE A 18 0.70 12.37 13.82
N SER A 19 0.08 13.54 14.04
CA SER A 19 -1.15 13.96 13.36
C SER A 19 -1.02 14.03 11.83
N ASP A 20 0.20 14.15 11.30
CA ASP A 20 0.51 14.17 9.87
C ASP A 20 1.00 12.83 9.31
N MET A 21 0.87 11.74 10.06
CA MET A 21 1.41 10.44 9.66
C MET A 21 0.74 9.88 8.40
N VAL A 22 1.57 9.41 7.47
CA VAL A 22 1.18 8.72 6.25
C VAL A 22 1.80 7.33 6.22
N LEU A 23 0.95 6.31 6.16
CA LEU A 23 1.35 4.93 5.95
C LEU A 23 1.44 4.64 4.45
N VAL A 24 2.58 4.11 4.01
CA VAL A 24 2.80 3.62 2.65
C VAL A 24 3.17 2.13 2.70
N ASP A 25 2.42 1.31 1.97
CA ASP A 25 2.67 -0.13 1.83
C ASP A 25 2.92 -0.48 0.36
N ASN A 26 4.17 -0.81 0.05
CA ASN A 26 4.64 -1.14 -1.30
C ASN A 26 4.77 -2.66 -1.47
N TYR A 27 4.11 -3.19 -2.49
CA TYR A 27 4.30 -4.56 -2.97
C TYR A 27 5.22 -4.52 -4.19
N ILE A 28 6.36 -5.20 -4.08
CA ILE A 28 7.45 -5.12 -5.05
C ILE A 28 7.68 -6.50 -5.65
N PHE A 29 7.77 -6.55 -6.98
CA PHE A 29 8.10 -7.74 -7.72
C PHE A 29 9.26 -7.45 -8.67
N ASN A 30 10.33 -8.23 -8.59
CA ASN A 30 11.54 -8.05 -9.41
C ASN A 30 12.10 -6.62 -9.42
N LYS A 31 12.07 -5.96 -8.26
CA LYS A 31 12.53 -4.57 -8.01
C LYS A 31 11.57 -3.47 -8.44
N ASP A 32 10.44 -3.80 -9.07
CA ASP A 32 9.41 -2.84 -9.43
C ASP A 32 8.24 -2.89 -8.46
N VAL A 33 7.81 -1.72 -7.96
CA VAL A 33 6.55 -1.62 -7.21
C VAL A 33 5.41 -1.89 -8.18
N PHE A 34 4.62 -2.94 -7.93
CA PHE A 34 3.47 -3.26 -8.77
C PHE A 34 2.15 -2.79 -8.14
N ILE A 35 2.05 -2.77 -6.80
CA ILE A 35 0.91 -2.21 -6.05
C ILE A 35 1.44 -1.36 -4.91
N GLN A 36 0.78 -0.24 -4.62
CA GLN A 36 1.00 0.55 -3.42
C GLN A 36 -0.33 0.87 -2.75
N PHE A 37 -0.38 0.81 -1.42
CA PHE A 37 -1.40 1.52 -0.64
C PHE A 37 -0.77 2.75 -0.01
N ASN A 38 -1.46 3.89 -0.10
CA ASN A 38 -1.06 5.13 0.55
C ASN A 38 -2.24 5.63 1.39
N SER A 39 -2.06 5.81 2.69
CA SER A 39 -3.17 6.17 3.60
C SER A 39 -3.82 7.51 3.28
N THR A 40 -3.10 8.44 2.64
CA THR A 40 -3.66 9.72 2.17
C THR A 40 -4.64 9.51 1.01
N VAL A 41 -4.36 8.56 0.12
CA VAL A 41 -5.26 8.19 -0.99
C VAL A 41 -6.38 7.26 -0.47
N GLY A 42 -6.04 6.37 0.44
CA GLY A 42 -6.96 5.44 1.09
C GLY A 42 -7.36 4.25 0.21
N GLU A 43 -6.62 3.93 -0.84
CA GLU A 43 -6.85 2.76 -1.70
C GLU A 43 -5.56 2.21 -2.30
N TYR A 44 -5.65 0.99 -2.84
CA TYR A 44 -4.55 0.37 -3.57
C TYR A 44 -4.46 0.94 -4.98
N VAL A 45 -3.27 1.33 -5.39
CA VAL A 45 -2.94 1.82 -6.73
C VAL A 45 -1.98 0.84 -7.40
N GLY A 46 -2.31 0.42 -8.61
CA GLY A 46 -1.44 -0.45 -9.43
C GLY A 46 -0.57 0.35 -10.40
N TYR A 47 0.71 0.01 -10.51
CA TYR A 47 1.66 0.68 -11.42
C TYR A 47 2.04 -0.13 -12.66
N THR A 48 1.66 -1.40 -12.69
CA THR A 48 1.81 -2.29 -13.85
C THR A 48 0.44 -2.88 -14.19
N ALA A 49 0.26 -3.44 -15.39
CA ALA A 49 -1.01 -4.07 -15.76
C ALA A 49 -1.42 -5.17 -14.76
N TYR A 50 -0.44 -5.97 -14.30
CA TYR A 50 -0.65 -6.95 -13.24
C TYR A 50 -1.04 -6.29 -11.91
N GLY A 51 -0.40 -5.18 -11.56
CA GLY A 51 -0.72 -4.37 -10.39
C GLY A 51 -2.13 -3.79 -10.43
N VAL A 52 -2.56 -3.22 -11.55
CA VAL A 52 -3.89 -2.61 -11.73
C VAL A 52 -4.97 -3.65 -11.50
N TYR A 53 -4.85 -4.82 -12.13
CA TYR A 53 -5.80 -5.92 -11.95
C TYR A 53 -5.95 -6.33 -10.48
N ASN A 54 -4.82 -6.48 -9.76
CA ASN A 54 -4.85 -6.86 -8.35
C ASN A 54 -5.35 -5.71 -7.45
N ALA A 55 -4.99 -4.46 -7.74
CA ALA A 55 -5.46 -3.29 -7.01
C ALA A 55 -6.99 -3.17 -7.10
N GLU A 56 -7.57 -3.39 -8.28
CA GLU A 56 -9.04 -3.43 -8.45
C GLU A 56 -9.69 -4.51 -7.59
N ILE A 57 -9.10 -5.71 -7.52
CA ILE A 57 -9.61 -6.80 -6.66
C ILE A 57 -9.53 -6.40 -5.18
N PHE A 58 -8.40 -5.83 -4.75
CA PHE A 58 -8.22 -5.44 -3.34
C PHE A 58 -9.14 -4.29 -2.95
N ASN A 59 -9.37 -3.33 -3.83
CA ASN A 59 -10.29 -2.22 -3.59
C ASN A 59 -11.77 -2.64 -3.59
N LYS A 60 -12.12 -3.74 -4.27
CA LYS A 60 -13.47 -4.32 -4.26
C LYS A 60 -13.78 -5.12 -2.99
N ASP A 61 -12.79 -5.48 -2.18
CA ASP A 61 -12.98 -6.10 -0.87
C ASP A 61 -13.04 -5.01 0.23
N PRO A 62 -14.25 -4.66 0.72
CA PRO A 62 -14.40 -3.59 1.70
C PRO A 62 -13.76 -3.92 3.05
N ASN A 63 -13.70 -5.20 3.44
CA ASN A 63 -13.09 -5.61 4.70
C ASN A 63 -11.59 -5.40 4.65
N ARG A 64 -10.95 -5.81 3.55
CA ARG A 64 -9.53 -5.60 3.32
C ARG A 64 -9.19 -4.11 3.27
N LEU A 65 -9.96 -3.33 2.52
CA LEU A 65 -9.71 -1.91 2.33
C LEU A 65 -9.87 -1.14 3.65
N GLN A 66 -10.90 -1.46 4.45
CA GLN A 66 -11.11 -0.85 5.76
C GLN A 66 -10.01 -1.22 6.75
N GLN A 67 -9.58 -2.48 6.78
CA GLN A 67 -8.44 -2.91 7.61
C GLN A 67 -7.19 -2.10 7.26
N MET A 68 -6.87 -1.96 5.97
CA MET A 68 -5.67 -1.23 5.55
C MET A 68 -5.75 0.28 5.85
N ARG A 69 -6.93 0.88 5.72
CA ARG A 69 -7.15 2.28 6.13
C ARG A 69 -6.93 2.48 7.63
N ALA A 70 -7.31 1.51 8.45
CA ALA A 70 -7.17 1.58 9.90
C ALA A 70 -5.73 1.35 10.40
N GLU A 71 -4.84 0.77 9.58
CA GLU A 71 -3.46 0.49 10.01
C GLU A 71 -2.63 1.74 10.32
N VAL A 72 -3.03 2.92 9.84
CA VAL A 72 -2.37 4.18 10.24
C VAL A 72 -2.61 4.52 11.72
N GLU A 73 -3.64 3.96 12.35
CA GLU A 73 -4.02 4.25 13.74
C GLU A 73 -3.57 3.15 14.73
N ARG A 74 -2.92 2.09 14.25
CA ARG A 74 -2.53 0.92 15.06
C ARG A 74 -1.23 1.15 15.84
#